data_AF-A0A8J4WV48-F1
#
_entry.id   AF-A0A8J4WV48-F1
#
_cell.length_a   1.000
_cell.length_b   1.000
_cell.length_c   1.000
_cell.angle_alpha   90.00
_cell.angle_beta   90.00
_cell.angle_gamma   90.00
#
_symmetry.space_group_name_H-M   'P 1'
#
loop_
_entity.id
_entity.type
_entity.pdbx_description
1 polymer ?
#
loop_
_entity_poly.entity_id
_entity_poly.type
_entity_poly.pdbx_seq_one_letter_code
_entity_poly.pdbx_strand_id
1 'polypeptide(L)'
;FCFCRRDVSSTVLREYFATALLRLNLLECNYPPLEFETTWELCVRLASMKLDLHNTQHMSWLMRDSHYDQDTRNRVLFPIKSFSGGNVQLQLLFEQIEEETGLNAFPTR
;
A
#
# COMPACT_ATOMS: atom_id res chain seq x y z
N PHE A 1 34.44 15.40 -10.08
CA PHE A 1 34.07 14.09 -9.50
C PHE A 1 32.64 14.12 -8.97
N CYS A 2 31.61 13.93 -9.82
CA CYS A 2 30.22 13.85 -9.33
C CYS A 2 29.24 13.11 -10.27
N PHE A 3 29.73 12.15 -11.06
CA PHE A 3 28.87 11.29 -11.90
C PHE A 3 28.57 9.93 -11.23
N CYS A 4 29.58 9.30 -10.61
CA CYS A 4 29.45 7.95 -10.02
C CYS A 4 28.41 7.82 -8.89
N ARG A 5 28.11 8.90 -8.15
CA ARG A 5 27.13 8.85 -7.05
C ARG A 5 25.68 8.77 -7.52
N ARG A 6 25.34 9.36 -8.68
CA ARG A 6 23.97 9.30 -9.23
C ARG A 6 23.65 7.90 -9.76
N ASP A 7 24.60 7.28 -10.45
CA ASP A 7 24.41 5.94 -11.02
C ASP A 7 24.22 4.87 -9.93
N VAL A 8 25.02 4.90 -8.86
CA VAL A 8 24.86 3.96 -7.74
C VAL A 8 23.49 4.10 -7.08
N SER A 9 23.00 5.32 -6.88
CA SER A 9 21.67 5.54 -6.30
C SER A 9 20.53 5.04 -7.21
N SER A 10 20.67 5.19 -8.52
CA SER A 10 19.67 4.69 -9.48
C SER A 10 19.65 3.17 -9.57
N THR A 11 20.82 2.53 -9.52
CA THR A 11 20.92 1.05 -9.59
C THR A 11 20.33 0.40 -8.34
N VAL A 12 20.65 0.94 -7.15
CA VAL A 12 20.12 0.43 -5.88
C VAL A 12 18.59 0.57 -5.81
N LEU A 13 18.02 1.67 -6.32
CA LEU A 13 16.57 1.82 -6.41
C LEU A 13 15.94 0.81 -7.39
N ARG A 14 16.59 0.54 -8.53
CA ARG A 14 16.13 -0.50 -9.46
C ARG A 14 16.11 -1.88 -8.81
N GLU A 15 17.16 -2.24 -8.08
CA GLU A 15 17.23 -3.50 -7.34
C GLU A 15 16.15 -3.59 -6.25
N TYR A 16 15.89 -2.48 -5.56
CA TYR A 16 14.79 -2.39 -4.60
C TYR A 16 13.44 -2.69 -5.26
N PHE A 17 13.12 -2.01 -6.36
CA PHE A 17 11.86 -2.22 -7.08
C PHE A 17 11.75 -3.64 -7.65
N ALA A 18 12.85 -4.19 -8.21
CA ALA A 18 12.87 -5.56 -8.69
C ALA A 18 12.57 -6.57 -7.56
N THR A 19 13.19 -6.38 -6.40
CA THR A 19 12.94 -7.23 -5.22
C THR A 19 11.52 -7.07 -4.69
N ALA A 20 10.97 -5.86 -4.71
CA ALA A 20 9.59 -5.60 -4.30
C ALA A 20 8.60 -6.34 -5.21
N LEU A 21 8.79 -6.27 -6.53
CA LEU A 21 7.95 -6.99 -7.51
C LEU A 21 8.02 -8.52 -7.31
N LEU A 22 9.21 -9.07 -7.06
CA LEU A 22 9.35 -10.50 -6.75
C LEU A 22 8.59 -10.89 -5.49
N ARG A 23 8.62 -10.07 -4.44
CA ARG A 23 7.84 -10.33 -3.21
C ARG A 23 6.33 -10.16 -3.42
N LEU A 24 5.91 -9.21 -4.27
CA LEU A 24 4.51 -9.03 -4.66
C LEU A 24 3.96 -10.27 -5.37
N ASN A 25 4.72 -10.86 -6.28
CA ASN A 25 4.33 -12.10 -6.97
C ASN A 25 4.23 -13.32 -6.04
N LEU A 26 4.86 -13.27 -4.86
CA LEU A 26 4.79 -14.33 -3.84
C LEU A 26 3.69 -14.06 -2.80
N LEU A 27 2.94 -12.95 -2.91
CA LEU A 27 1.84 -12.67 -1.98
C LEU A 27 0.75 -13.73 -2.11
N GLU A 28 0.41 -14.17 -3.32
CA GLU A 28 -0.63 -15.19 -3.54
C GLU A 28 -0.37 -16.50 -2.76
N CYS A 29 0.88 -16.80 -2.41
CA CYS A 29 1.24 -17.96 -1.60
C CYS A 29 1.01 -17.77 -0.09
N ASN A 30 0.89 -16.52 0.38
CA ASN A 30 0.90 -16.15 1.79
C ASN A 30 -0.39 -15.49 2.27
N TYR A 31 -1.26 -15.05 1.37
CA TYR A 31 -2.52 -14.37 1.71
C TYR A 31 -3.73 -15.13 1.17
N PRO A 32 -4.87 -15.07 1.88
CA PRO A 32 -6.09 -15.68 1.40
C PRO A 32 -6.53 -15.04 0.07
N PRO A 33 -7.18 -15.82 -0.80
CA PRO A 33 -7.68 -15.31 -2.07
C PRO A 33 -8.71 -14.20 -1.84
N LEU A 34 -8.70 -13.18 -2.69
CA LEU A 34 -9.72 -12.13 -2.72
C LEU A 34 -11.08 -12.71 -3.13
N GLU A 35 -12.15 -12.09 -2.64
CA GLU A 35 -13.50 -12.48 -3.02
C GLU A 35 -13.75 -12.20 -4.52
N PHE A 36 -14.66 -12.99 -5.10
CA PHE A 36 -15.08 -12.83 -6.48
C PHE A 36 -15.65 -11.41 -6.70
N GLU A 37 -15.25 -10.77 -7.80
CA GLU A 37 -15.62 -9.38 -8.16
C GLU A 37 -15.02 -8.26 -7.28
N THR A 38 -13.91 -8.53 -6.57
CA THR A 38 -13.16 -7.46 -5.90
C THR A 38 -12.69 -6.39 -6.89
N THR A 39 -12.97 -5.11 -6.59
CA THR A 39 -12.49 -3.95 -7.34
C THR A 39 -11.36 -3.23 -6.60
N TRP A 40 -10.66 -2.31 -7.28
CA TRP A 40 -9.57 -1.54 -6.68
C TRP A 40 -9.72 -0.05 -6.98
N GLU A 41 -9.24 0.78 -6.04
CA GLU A 41 -9.16 2.23 -6.21
C GLU A 41 -7.77 2.75 -5.78
N LEU A 42 -7.25 3.73 -6.51
CA LEU A 42 -5.98 4.36 -6.18
C LEU A 42 -6.19 5.47 -5.14
N CYS A 43 -5.45 5.38 -4.04
CA CYS A 43 -5.50 6.37 -2.96
C CYS A 43 -4.14 7.02 -2.77
N VAL A 44 -4.15 8.34 -2.57
CA VAL A 44 -2.93 9.13 -2.35
C VAL A 44 -3.07 9.91 -1.06
N ARG A 45 -2.12 9.73 -0.14
CA ARG A 45 -2.03 10.56 1.06
C ARG A 45 -1.07 11.73 0.82
N LEU A 46 -1.58 12.95 0.90
CA LEU A 46 -0.78 14.15 0.74
C LEU A 46 -0.05 14.49 2.04
N ALA A 47 1.18 15.01 1.93
CA ALA A 47 1.96 15.46 3.08
C ALA A 47 1.39 16.75 3.72
N SER A 48 0.57 17.50 2.99
CA SER A 48 -0.08 18.71 3.46
C SER A 48 -1.44 18.89 2.79
N MET A 49 -2.44 19.32 3.57
CA MET A 49 -3.78 19.67 3.08
C MET A 49 -3.79 20.90 2.14
N LYS A 50 -2.69 21.65 2.07
CA LYS A 50 -2.56 22.80 1.16
C LYS A 50 -2.28 22.39 -0.29
N LEU A 51 -1.91 21.12 -0.52
CA LEU A 51 -1.70 20.58 -1.85
C LEU A 51 -3.07 20.22 -2.42
N ASP A 52 -3.49 20.95 -3.44
CA ASP A 52 -4.77 20.73 -4.11
C ASP A 52 -4.58 19.88 -5.37
N LEU A 53 -5.13 18.67 -5.35
CA LEU A 53 -5.15 17.78 -6.51
C LEU A 53 -6.39 17.97 -7.40
N HIS A 54 -7.39 18.76 -6.98
CA HIS A 54 -8.62 18.97 -7.77
C HIS A 54 -8.34 19.65 -9.11
N ASN A 55 -7.24 20.40 -9.22
CA ASN A 55 -6.88 21.17 -10.40
C ASN A 55 -5.90 20.44 -11.35
N THR A 56 -5.72 19.12 -11.24
CA THR A 56 -4.89 18.38 -12.20
C THR A 56 -5.62 18.22 -13.55
N GLN A 57 -4.95 18.58 -14.65
CA GLN A 57 -5.56 18.72 -16.00
C GLN A 57 -6.20 17.45 -16.57
N HIS A 58 -5.85 16.26 -16.04
CA HIS A 58 -6.22 14.98 -16.65
C HIS A 58 -7.05 14.07 -15.74
N MET A 59 -7.20 14.41 -14.47
CA MET A 59 -7.89 13.54 -13.51
C MET A 59 -8.52 14.37 -12.40
N SER A 60 -9.79 14.07 -12.08
CA SER A 60 -10.49 14.65 -10.94
C SER A 60 -10.27 13.75 -9.73
N TRP A 61 -9.69 14.30 -8.67
CA TRP A 61 -9.52 13.61 -7.40
C TRP A 61 -10.68 13.94 -6.46
N LEU A 62 -11.14 12.95 -5.71
CA LEU A 62 -12.12 13.11 -4.64
C LEU A 62 -11.40 12.99 -3.30
N MET A 63 -11.74 13.88 -2.37
CA MET A 63 -11.29 13.74 -0.99
C MET A 63 -12.06 12.60 -0.36
N ARG A 64 -11.33 11.61 0.18
CA ARG A 64 -11.96 10.49 0.88
C ARG A 64 -12.57 11.01 2.19
N ASP A 65 -13.86 10.74 2.40
CA ASP A 65 -14.55 11.13 3.63
C ASP A 65 -13.97 10.40 4.84
N SER A 66 -13.85 11.12 5.97
CA SER A 66 -13.29 10.61 7.23
C SER A 66 -14.06 9.41 7.83
N HIS A 67 -15.27 9.14 7.34
CA HIS A 67 -16.05 7.96 7.75
C HIS A 67 -15.43 6.64 7.26
N TYR A 68 -14.70 6.63 6.16
CA TYR A 68 -13.96 5.45 5.70
C TYR A 68 -12.67 5.19 6.50
N ASP A 69 -12.09 6.23 7.09
CA ASP A 69 -10.92 6.10 7.98
C ASP A 69 -11.30 5.66 9.41
N GLN A 70 -12.58 5.77 9.79
CA GLN A 70 -13.13 5.27 11.05
C GLN A 70 -13.59 3.82 10.98
N ASP A 71 -13.14 3.07 9.97
CA ASP A 71 -13.38 1.64 9.92
C ASP A 71 -12.63 0.97 11.09
N THR A 72 -13.38 0.65 12.16
CA THR A 72 -12.88 0.09 13.43
C THR A 72 -12.42 -1.36 13.31
N ARG A 73 -12.46 -1.93 12.10
CA ARG A 73 -11.98 -3.29 11.85
C ARG A 73 -10.48 -3.37 12.09
N ASN A 74 -10.05 -4.47 12.71
CA ASN A 74 -8.64 -4.73 12.95
C ASN A 74 -7.91 -4.82 11.61
N ARG A 75 -6.79 -4.10 11.49
CA ARG A 75 -5.95 -4.09 10.29
C ARG A 75 -4.64 -4.78 10.63
N VAL A 76 -4.31 -5.81 9.86
CA VAL A 76 -3.03 -6.51 9.95
C VAL A 76 -2.11 -5.96 8.88
N LEU A 77 -0.93 -5.52 9.30
CA LEU A 77 0.10 -4.96 8.42
C LEU A 77 1.20 -5.99 8.19
N PHE A 78 1.43 -6.30 6.92
CA PHE A 78 2.46 -7.21 6.48
C PHE A 78 3.57 -6.46 5.74
N PRO A 79 4.79 -6.40 6.30
CA PRO A 79 5.88 -5.70 5.64
C PRO A 79 6.39 -6.47 4.42
N ILE A 80 6.29 -5.87 3.23
CA ILE A 80 6.78 -6.48 1.99
C ILE A 80 8.25 -6.14 1.80
N LYS A 81 8.62 -4.85 1.79
CA LYS A 81 10.00 -4.42 1.56
C LYS A 81 10.20 -3.00 2.11
N SER A 82 11.38 -2.75 2.66
CA SER A 82 11.81 -1.42 3.06
C SER A 82 13.14 -1.05 2.41
N PHE A 83 13.35 0.25 2.23
CA PHE A 83 14.58 0.84 1.74
C PHE A 83 14.83 2.15 2.47
N SER A 84 16.07 2.31 2.91
CA SER A 84 16.56 3.55 3.50
C SER A 84 17.84 3.92 2.79
N GLY A 85 17.77 4.98 1.98
CA GLY A 85 18.92 5.61 1.35
C GLY A 85 19.09 7.04 1.85
N GLY A 86 20.26 7.63 1.61
CA GLY A 86 20.61 8.95 2.17
C GLY A 86 19.64 10.10 1.81
N ASN A 87 18.88 9.97 0.72
CA ASN A 87 17.95 11.02 0.24
C ASN A 87 16.48 10.57 0.23
N VAL A 88 16.22 9.27 0.35
CA VAL A 88 14.89 8.69 0.12
C VAL A 88 14.70 7.49 1.04
N GLN A 89 13.56 7.44 1.72
CA GLN A 89 13.11 6.30 2.49
C GLN A 89 11.79 5.78 1.89
N LEU A 90 11.72 4.48 1.63
CA LEU A 90 10.56 3.81 1.03
C LEU A 90 10.19 2.59 1.87
N GLN A 91 8.89 2.35 1.98
CA GLN A 91 8.38 1.14 2.59
C GLN A 91 7.13 0.69 1.83
N LEU A 92 7.11 -0.58 1.44
CA LEU A 92 5.97 -1.26 0.85
C LEU A 92 5.39 -2.21 1.89
N LEU A 93 4.10 -2.05 2.15
CA LEU A 93 3.31 -2.82 3.11
C LEU A 93 2.09 -3.38 2.39
N PHE A 94 1.61 -4.53 2.84
CA PHE A 94 0.29 -5.04 2.54
C PHE A 94 -0.58 -4.90 3.78
N GLU A 95 -1.72 -4.25 3.65
CA GLU A 95 -2.69 -4.06 4.73
C GLU A 95 -3.90 -4.93 4.44
N GLN A 96 -4.26 -5.79 5.40
CA GLN A 96 -5.45 -6.62 5.32
C GLN A 96 -6.39 -6.25 6.47
N ILE A 97 -7.66 -6.09 6.15
CA ILE A 97 -8.70 -5.93 7.16
C ILE A 97 -9.07 -7.34 7.64
N GLU A 98 -8.86 -7.62 8.93
CA GLU A 98 -9.42 -8.81 9.57
C GLU A 98 -10.93 -8.65 9.62
N GLU A 99 -11.63 -9.53 8.93
CA GLU A 99 -13.04 -9.76 9.23
C GLU A 99 -13.09 -10.51 10.56
N GLU A 100 -13.85 -9.97 11.53
CA GLU A 100 -14.25 -10.76 12.68
C GLU A 100 -15.03 -11.95 12.16
N THR A 101 -14.39 -13.12 12.08
CA THR A 101 -15.10 -14.37 11.89
C THR A 101 -16.09 -14.47 13.05
N GLY A 102 -17.36 -14.24 12.77
CA GLY A 102 -18.47 -14.44 13.69
C GLY A 102 -18.60 -15.91 14.06
N LEU A 103 -17.68 -16.42 14.89
CA LEU A 103 -17.84 -17.64 15.67
C LEU A 103 -18.82 -17.35 16.80
N ASN A 104 -20.09 -17.09 16.46
CA ASN A 104 -21.23 -17.05 17.39
C ASN A 104 -22.58 -17.17 16.65
N ALA A 105 -22.66 -17.98 15.58
CA ALA A 105 -23.91 -18.24 14.88
C ALA A 105 -24.14 -19.74 14.63
N PHE A 106 -24.07 -20.56 15.67
CA PHE A 106 -24.74 -21.86 15.67
C PHE A 106 -25.50 -22.03 16.99
N PRO A 107 -26.84 -21.87 17.02
CA PRO A 107 -27.62 -22.36 18.13
C PRO A 107 -27.69 -23.88 17.99
N THR A 108 -27.03 -24.60 18.89
CA THR A 108 -27.32 -26.02 19.12
C THR A 108 -28.79 -26.16 19.53
N ARG A 109 -29.56 -26.87 18.72
CA ARG A 109 -30.74 -27.62 19.15
C ARG A 109 -30.61 -29.05 18.67
#